data_AF-A0A164EX12-F1
#
_entry.id   AF-A0A164EX12-F1
#
_cell.length_a   1.000
_cell.length_b   1.000
_cell.length_c   1.000
_cell.angle_alpha   90.00
_cell.angle_beta   90.00
_cell.angle_gamma   90.00
#
_symmetry.space_group_name_H-M   'P 1'
#
loop_
_entity.id
_entity.type
_entity.pdbx_description
1 polymer ?
#
loop_
_entity_poly.entity_id
_entity_poly.type
_entity_poly.pdbx_seq_one_letter_code
_entity_poly.pdbx_strand_id
1 'polypeptide(L)'
;MGPKTDGLKEKVKRDVWSDREPDWLLDLYIEEKEVMEGDFNTLITKELKNETWKKITMSMIVEFPDSKVRTVEIIKKKWNNFSQSAKAAIANHKTGLTETGKWLITLTSKTFHY
;
A
#
# COMPACT_ATOMS: atom_id res chain seq x y z
N MET A 1 -29.72 -41.46 1.46
CA MET A 1 -29.20 -40.16 0.97
C MET A 1 -28.71 -39.39 2.19
N GLY A 2 -27.40 -39.18 2.31
CA GLY A 2 -26.83 -38.47 3.45
C GLY A 2 -27.09 -36.95 3.40
N PRO A 3 -27.18 -36.26 4.54
CA PRO A 3 -27.35 -34.81 4.57
C PRO A 3 -26.09 -34.13 4.03
N LYS A 4 -26.27 -33.20 3.09
CA LYS A 4 -25.20 -32.33 2.60
C LYS A 4 -24.83 -31.36 3.72
N THR A 5 -23.62 -31.47 4.23
CA THR A 5 -23.01 -30.45 5.07
C THR A 5 -22.58 -29.29 4.16
N ASP A 6 -23.52 -28.37 3.90
CA ASP A 6 -23.18 -27.06 3.38
C ASP A 6 -22.32 -26.37 4.45
N GLY A 7 -21.00 -26.48 4.28
CA GLY A 7 -20.03 -25.80 5.12
C GLY A 7 -20.34 -24.30 5.11
N LEU A 8 -20.82 -23.80 6.24
CA LEU A 8 -20.80 -22.39 6.56
C LEU A 8 -19.34 -21.93 6.40
N LYS A 9 -18.99 -21.39 5.23
CA LYS A 9 -17.78 -20.58 5.10
C LYS A 9 -18.06 -19.34 5.93
N GLU A 10 -17.61 -19.38 7.18
CA GLU A 10 -17.61 -18.25 8.08
C GLU A 10 -17.06 -17.05 7.31
N LYS A 11 -17.90 -16.05 7.05
CA LYS A 11 -17.49 -14.82 6.36
C LYS A 11 -16.41 -14.21 7.23
N VAL A 12 -15.15 -14.36 6.83
CA VAL A 12 -13.99 -13.77 7.51
C VAL A 12 -14.32 -12.31 7.80
N LYS A 13 -14.50 -11.98 9.09
CA LYS A 13 -14.73 -10.60 9.53
C LYS A 13 -13.62 -9.76 8.91
N ARG A 14 -13.98 -8.79 8.06
CA ARG A 14 -13.01 -7.90 7.44
C ARG A 14 -12.11 -7.34 8.53
N ASP A 15 -10.81 -7.40 8.27
CA ASP A 15 -9.84 -6.74 9.14
C ASP A 15 -10.13 -5.24 9.09
N VAL A 16 -10.59 -4.69 10.22
CA VAL A 16 -10.99 -3.29 10.32
C VAL A 16 -9.74 -2.52 10.70
N TRP A 17 -9.37 -1.59 9.84
CA TRP A 17 -8.33 -0.60 10.11
C TRP A 17 -9.05 0.71 10.33
N SER A 18 -8.70 1.43 11.39
CA SER A 18 -9.10 2.81 11.56
C SER A 18 -8.43 3.69 10.49
N ASP A 19 -8.94 4.89 10.26
CA ASP A 19 -8.36 5.82 9.28
C ASP A 19 -6.97 6.32 9.73
N ARG A 20 -6.72 6.41 11.03
CA ARG A 20 -5.41 6.82 11.59
C ARG A 20 -4.31 5.77 11.45
N GLU A 21 -4.65 4.48 11.46
CA GLU A 21 -3.63 3.43 11.42
C GLU A 21 -2.81 3.43 10.12
N PRO A 22 -3.41 3.55 8.91
CA PRO A 22 -2.67 3.72 7.67
C PRO A 22 -1.80 4.98 7.63
N ASP A 23 -2.29 6.10 8.18
CA ASP A 23 -1.54 7.36 8.21
C ASP A 23 -0.29 7.22 9.09
N TRP A 24 -0.44 6.66 10.29
CA TRP A 24 0.70 6.38 11.17
C TRP A 24 1.68 5.37 10.56
N LEU A 25 1.17 4.34 9.89
CA LEU A 25 2.02 3.37 9.18
C LEU A 25 2.83 4.04 8.05
N LEU A 26 2.24 5.02 7.37
CA LEU A 26 2.92 5.80 6.34
C LEU A 26 4.06 6.63 6.94
N ASP A 27 3.80 7.33 8.03
CA ASP A 27 4.82 8.14 8.71
C ASP A 27 6.02 7.29 9.15
N LEU A 28 5.75 6.18 9.85
CA LEU A 28 6.80 5.24 10.27
C LEU A 28 7.59 4.66 9.10
N TYR A 29 6.93 4.38 7.96
CA TYR A 29 7.63 3.89 6.78
C TYR A 29 8.52 4.97 6.15
N ILE A 30 8.04 6.22 6.09
CA ILE A 30 8.80 7.35 5.55
C ILE A 30 10.06 7.62 6.38
N GLU A 31 9.96 7.54 7.71
CA GLU A 31 11.11 7.66 8.61
C GLU A 31 12.19 6.62 8.30
N GLU A 32 11.78 5.39 7.97
CA GLU A 32 12.69 4.27 7.71
C GLU A 32 12.96 4.04 6.20
N LYS A 33 12.56 4.97 5.34
CA LYS A 33 12.55 4.78 3.87
C LYS A 33 13.92 4.37 3.31
N GLU A 34 15.00 4.90 3.88
CA GLU A 34 16.36 4.65 3.40
C GLU A 34 16.73 3.18 3.52
N VAL A 35 16.37 2.56 4.65
CA VAL A 35 16.58 1.14 4.88
C VAL A 35 15.58 0.31 4.05
N MET A 36 14.34 0.76 4.00
CA MET A 36 13.24 -0.03 3.43
C MET A 36 13.30 -0.09 1.91
N GLU A 37 13.61 1.03 1.26
CA GLU A 37 13.70 1.17 -0.20
C GLU A 37 15.13 1.07 -0.73
N GLY A 38 16.16 1.23 0.11
CA GLY A 38 17.54 1.14 -0.32
C GLY A 38 17.95 -0.24 -0.84
N ASP A 39 18.89 -0.26 -1.79
CA ASP A 39 19.41 -1.50 -2.37
C ASP A 39 20.24 -2.30 -1.37
N PHE A 40 20.21 -3.63 -1.50
CA PHE A 40 20.98 -4.50 -0.61
C PHE A 40 22.48 -4.24 -0.75
N ASN A 41 23.13 -4.01 0.38
CA ASN A 41 24.57 -3.77 0.47
C ASN A 41 25.10 -4.20 1.84
N THR A 42 26.34 -3.85 2.18
CA THR A 42 26.97 -4.22 3.46
C THR A 42 26.27 -3.59 4.67
N LEU A 43 25.61 -2.45 4.51
CA LEU A 43 24.85 -1.75 5.54
C LEU A 43 23.35 -2.11 5.50
N ILE A 44 22.77 -2.24 4.29
CA ILE A 44 21.37 -2.58 4.10
C ILE A 44 21.25 -4.07 3.81
N THR A 45 21.06 -4.86 4.86
CA THR A 45 20.92 -6.32 4.78
C THR A 45 19.46 -6.77 4.82
N LYS A 46 19.21 -8.04 4.49
CA LYS A 46 17.88 -8.65 4.62
C LYS A 46 17.43 -8.66 6.09
N GLU A 47 18.37 -8.93 6.98
CA GLU A 47 18.19 -8.94 8.42
C GLU A 47 17.79 -7.55 8.91
N LEU A 48 18.49 -6.50 8.48
CA LEU A 48 18.17 -5.12 8.85
C LEU A 48 16.77 -4.71 8.37
N LYS A 49 16.40 -5.03 7.11
CA LYS A 49 15.03 -4.76 6.64
C LYS A 49 13.99 -5.52 7.46
N ASN A 50 14.26 -6.76 7.85
CA ASN A 50 13.35 -7.54 8.71
C ASN A 50 13.21 -6.96 10.11
N GLU A 51 14.31 -6.49 10.71
CA GLU A 51 14.31 -5.79 12.00
C GLU A 51 13.54 -4.47 11.94
N THR A 52 13.72 -3.72 10.86
CA THR A 52 13.00 -2.46 10.60
C THR A 52 11.49 -2.71 10.53
N TRP A 53 11.05 -3.76 9.83
CA TRP A 53 9.65 -4.16 9.83
C TRP A 53 9.12 -4.55 11.22
N LYS A 54 9.93 -5.22 12.04
CA LYS A 54 9.56 -5.52 13.44
C LYS A 54 9.44 -4.25 14.27
N LYS A 55 10.35 -3.30 14.10
CA LYS A 55 10.32 -1.98 14.76
C LYS A 55 9.02 -1.24 14.43
N ILE A 56 8.69 -1.10 13.14
CA ILE A 56 7.43 -0.48 12.69
C ILE A 56 6.22 -1.19 13.31
N THR A 57 6.22 -2.53 13.31
CA THR A 57 5.12 -3.32 13.88
C THR A 57 4.95 -3.07 15.38
N MET A 58 6.05 -3.00 16.13
CA MET A 58 6.00 -2.68 17.56
C MET A 58 5.49 -1.26 17.80
N SER A 59 5.94 -0.27 17.02
CA SER A 59 5.43 1.11 17.11
C SER A 59 3.93 1.18 16.84
N MET A 60 3.42 0.41 15.87
CA MET A 60 1.98 0.30 15.61
C MET A 60 1.20 -0.29 16.80
N ILE A 61 1.74 -1.34 17.44
CA ILE A 61 1.10 -1.98 18.60
C ILE A 61 1.06 -1.03 19.81
N VAL A 62 2.14 -0.27 20.03
CA VAL A 62 2.22 0.70 21.13
C VAL A 62 1.29 1.89 20.93
N GLU A 63 1.20 2.43 19.71
CA GLU A 63 0.34 3.58 19.41
C GLU A 63 -1.15 3.21 19.41
N PHE A 64 -1.49 1.98 18.98
CA PHE A 64 -2.87 1.51 18.88
C PHE A 64 -3.11 0.26 19.74
N PRO A 65 -3.03 0.36 21.08
CA PRO A 65 -3.14 -0.79 21.98
C PRO A 65 -4.54 -1.43 21.94
N ASP A 66 -5.57 -0.64 21.64
CA ASP A 66 -6.96 -1.10 21.51
C ASP A 66 -7.27 -1.72 20.14
N SER A 67 -6.32 -1.65 19.19
CA SER A 67 -6.46 -2.28 17.89
C SER A 67 -6.27 -3.79 17.98
N LYS A 68 -6.69 -4.51 16.94
CA LYS A 68 -6.37 -5.95 16.83
C LYS A 68 -4.86 -6.12 16.77
N VAL A 69 -4.35 -7.14 17.46
CA VAL A 69 -2.93 -7.50 17.40
C VAL A 69 -2.52 -7.75 15.95
N ARG A 70 -1.57 -6.95 15.44
CA ARG A 70 -1.09 -7.02 14.06
C ARG A 70 0.30 -7.65 14.04
N THR A 71 0.46 -8.73 13.27
CA THR A 71 1.79 -9.31 13.02
C THR A 71 2.52 -8.53 11.93
N VAL A 72 3.84 -8.77 11.81
CA VAL A 72 4.66 -8.17 10.76
C VAL A 72 4.09 -8.45 9.36
N GLU A 73 3.56 -9.65 9.12
CA GLU A 73 2.94 -10.03 7.84
C GLU A 73 1.69 -9.20 7.53
N ILE A 74 0.87 -8.93 8.55
CA ILE A 74 -0.34 -8.12 8.42
C ILE A 74 0.04 -6.66 8.07
N ILE A 75 1.02 -6.10 8.78
CA ILE A 75 1.53 -4.74 8.52
C ILE A 75 2.11 -4.65 7.09
N LYS A 76 2.97 -5.60 6.70
CA LYS A 76 3.54 -5.66 5.35
C LYS A 76 2.47 -5.73 4.26
N LYS A 77 1.45 -6.57 4.46
CA LYS A 77 0.33 -6.70 3.52
C LYS A 77 -0.45 -5.40 3.39
N LYS A 78 -0.72 -4.73 4.51
CA LYS A 78 -1.40 -3.43 4.50
C LYS A 78 -0.58 -2.38 3.74
N TRP A 79 0.72 -2.28 4.02
CA TRP A 79 1.62 -1.38 3.31
C TRP A 79 1.63 -1.65 1.81
N ASN A 80 1.77 -2.92 1.41
CA ASN A 80 1.80 -3.28 0.00
C ASN A 80 0.50 -2.89 -0.72
N ASN A 81 -0.66 -3.15 -0.12
CA ASN A 81 -1.93 -2.73 -0.69
C ASN A 81 -2.02 -1.20 -0.80
N PHE A 82 -1.64 -0.48 0.25
CA PHE A 82 -1.62 0.97 0.28
C PHE A 82 -0.71 1.56 -0.81
N SER A 83 0.54 1.10 -0.88
CA SER A 83 1.53 1.52 -1.87
C SER A 83 1.08 1.22 -3.31
N GLN A 84 0.50 0.04 -3.56
CA GLN A 84 -0.03 -0.32 -4.88
C GLN A 84 -1.21 0.57 -5.27
N SER A 85 -2.14 0.83 -4.36
CA SER A 85 -3.26 1.75 -4.61
C SER A 85 -2.76 3.17 -4.92
N ALA A 86 -1.78 3.68 -4.18
CA ALA A 86 -1.18 4.99 -4.42
C ALA A 86 -0.49 5.05 -5.79
N LYS A 87 0.31 4.04 -6.14
CA LYS A 87 0.97 3.92 -7.45
C LYS A 87 -0.05 3.88 -8.60
N ALA A 88 -1.13 3.14 -8.44
CA ALA A 88 -2.20 3.06 -9.44
C ALA A 88 -2.90 4.42 -9.62
N ALA A 89 -3.19 5.14 -8.53
CA ALA A 89 -3.78 6.48 -8.60
C ALA A 89 -2.86 7.47 -9.36
N ILE A 90 -1.56 7.46 -9.08
CA ILE A 90 -0.57 8.28 -9.78
C ILE A 90 -0.48 7.90 -11.25
N ALA A 91 -0.45 6.60 -11.57
CA ALA A 91 -0.40 6.12 -12.94
C ALA A 91 -1.64 6.55 -13.73
N ASN A 92 -2.83 6.37 -13.16
CA ASN A 92 -4.09 6.79 -13.78
C ASN A 92 -4.12 8.31 -14.03
N HIS A 93 -3.66 9.11 -13.08
CA HIS A 93 -3.55 10.55 -13.26
C HIS A 93 -2.59 10.93 -14.40
N LYS A 94 -1.43 10.28 -14.50
CA LYS A 94 -0.47 10.47 -15.60
C LYS A 94 -1.04 10.08 -16.95
N THR A 95 -1.80 8.98 -17.02
CA THR A 95 -2.48 8.54 -18.25
C THR A 95 -3.51 9.59 -18.69
N GLY A 96 -4.36 10.07 -17.79
CA GLY A 96 -5.34 11.13 -18.09
C GLY A 96 -4.70 12.44 -18.58
N LEU A 97 -3.57 12.85 -18.00
CA LEU A 97 -2.79 14.00 -18.49
C LEU A 97 -2.24 13.76 -19.91
N THR A 98 -1.76 12.55 -20.19
CA THR A 98 -1.22 12.20 -21.51
C THR A 98 -2.32 12.17 -22.58
N GLU A 99 -3.51 11.69 -22.24
CA GLU A 99 -4.67 11.68 -23.14
C GLU A 99 -5.17 13.11 -23.42
N THR A 100 -5.22 13.96 -22.40
CA THR A 100 -5.59 15.37 -22.55
C THR A 100 -4.59 16.12 -23.44
N GLY A 101 -3.29 15.89 -23.26
CA GLY A 101 -2.24 16.48 -24.10
C GLY A 101 -2.32 16.05 -25.57
N LYS A 102 -2.58 14.76 -25.83
CA LYS A 102 -2.76 14.23 -27.20
C LYS A 102 -3.99 14.83 -27.89
N TRP A 103 -5.08 15.03 -27.15
CA TRP A 103 -6.30 15.65 -27.67
C TRP A 103 -6.09 17.11 -28.06
N LEU A 104 -5.39 17.89 -27.22
CA LEU A 104 -5.04 19.29 -27.52
C LEU A 104 -4.17 19.42 -28.77
N ILE A 105 -3.13 18.59 -28.91
CA ILE A 105 -2.28 18.58 -30.12
C ILE A 105 -3.13 18.27 -31.36
N THR A 106 -4.00 17.27 -31.29
CA THR A 106 -4.86 16.86 -32.41
C THR A 106 -5.86 17.96 -32.81
N LEU A 107 -6.40 18.70 -31.84
CA LEU A 107 -7.28 19.85 -32.10
C LEU A 107 -6.54 21.03 -32.72
N THR A 108 -5.33 21.34 -32.24
CA THR A 108 -4.50 22.40 -32.83
C THR A 108 -4.06 22.05 -34.25
N SER A 109 -3.73 20.79 -34.54
CA SER A 109 -3.38 20.36 -35.90
C SER A 109 -4.56 20.41 -36.87
N LYS A 110 -5.81 20.21 -36.40
CA LYS A 110 -7.02 20.32 -37.24
C LYS A 110 -7.48 21.75 -37.48
N THR A 111 -7.09 22.71 -36.64
CA THR A 111 -7.54 24.11 -36.73
C THR A 111 -6.60 25.01 -37.56
N PHE A 112 -5.38 24.56 -37.85
CA PHE A 112 -4.38 25.30 -38.63
C PHE A 112 -4.25 24.87 -40.11
N HIS A 113 -5.24 24.16 -40.65
CA HIS A 113 -5.36 23.96 -42.10
C HIS A 113 -6.37 24.98 -42.67
N TYR A 114 -5.88 26.21 -42.91
CA TYR A 114 -6.50 27.20 -43.80
C TYR A 114 -5.55 27.45 -44.97
#